data_AF-A0A0C3H393-F1
#
_entry.id   AF-A0A0C3H393-F1
#
_cell.length_a   1.000
_cell.length_b   1.000
_cell.length_c   1.000
_cell.angle_alpha   90.00
_cell.angle_beta   90.00
_cell.angle_gamma   90.00
#
_symmetry.space_group_name_H-M   'P 1'
#
loop_
_entity.id
_entity.type
_entity.pdbx_description
1 polymer ?
#
loop_
_entity_poly.entity_id
_entity_poly.type
_entity_poly.pdbx_seq_one_letter_code
_entity_poly.pdbx_strand_id
1 'polypeptide(L)'
;MPRHLKNRRLLSFIPSRYGLVSSLTHATDSIIARLDHIVRSKGIRSSEWDTVALKHYAKALKSLQEAIDDENLRMAPETLCAVELLGIFELLNKTSSTDVWIRHAGGAARLIELRGPDRFQTDFELSLFMTHAGPIITEAFLNGKTCFLQEERWQQIIQAAI
;
A
#
# COMPACT_ATOMS: atom_id res chain seq x y z
N MET A 1 12.59 2.11 32.46
CA MET A 1 13.39 1.77 31.26
C MET A 1 12.85 2.56 30.07
N PRO A 2 13.70 3.25 29.29
CA PRO A 2 13.21 3.92 28.09
C PRO A 2 12.83 2.88 27.05
N ARG A 3 11.55 2.83 26.66
CA ARG A 3 11.09 2.05 25.51
C ARG A 3 11.78 2.64 24.28
N HIS A 4 12.74 1.92 23.70
CA HIS A 4 13.27 2.25 22.39
C HIS A 4 12.08 2.35 21.43
N LEU A 5 11.84 3.54 20.88
CA LEU A 5 10.94 3.75 19.74
C LEU A 5 11.49 2.89 18.59
N LYS A 6 10.98 1.66 18.46
CA LYS A 6 11.26 0.82 17.29
C LYS A 6 10.85 1.64 16.07
N ASN A 7 11.78 1.87 15.16
CA ASN A 7 11.57 2.69 13.97
C ASN A 7 10.64 1.93 13.00
N ARG A 8 9.33 2.03 13.21
CA ARG A 8 8.25 1.40 12.44
C ARG A 8 8.00 2.13 11.11
N ARG A 9 9.04 2.34 10.31
CA ARG A 9 8.90 2.97 9.00
C ARG A 9 8.66 1.89 7.96
N LEU A 10 7.48 1.88 7.35
CA LEU A 10 7.13 0.89 6.33
C LEU A 10 8.23 0.71 5.27
N LEU A 11 8.76 1.82 4.76
CA LEU A 11 9.77 1.81 3.70
C LEU A 11 11.08 1.11 4.08
N SER A 12 11.45 1.02 5.38
CA SER A 12 12.67 0.32 5.78
C SER A 12 12.58 -1.20 5.66
N PHE A 13 11.37 -1.75 5.51
CA PHE A 13 11.17 -3.19 5.33
C PHE A 13 11.22 -3.64 3.88
N ILE A 14 11.17 -2.73 2.91
CA ILE A 14 11.10 -3.06 1.48
C ILE A 14 12.41 -3.68 0.96
N PRO A 15 13.61 -3.14 1.25
CA PRO A 15 14.85 -3.67 0.66
C PRO A 15 15.10 -5.15 0.95
N SER A 16 14.76 -5.64 2.15
CA SER A 16 14.95 -7.06 2.52
C SER A 16 13.91 -8.00 1.90
N ARG A 17 12.84 -7.45 1.30
CA ARG A 17 11.74 -8.21 0.68
C ARG A 17 11.70 -8.05 -0.84
N TYR A 18 12.49 -7.13 -1.38
CA TYR A 18 12.59 -6.91 -2.82
C TYR A 18 13.12 -8.17 -3.51
N GLY A 19 12.48 -8.57 -4.61
CA GLY A 19 12.82 -9.79 -5.35
C GLY A 19 12.25 -11.09 -4.77
N LEU A 20 11.68 -11.08 -3.54
CA LEU A 20 11.09 -12.29 -2.94
C LEU A 20 9.66 -12.55 -3.42
N VAL A 21 8.87 -11.49 -3.63
CA VAL A 21 7.48 -11.57 -4.08
C VAL A 21 7.29 -10.68 -5.31
N SER A 22 6.72 -11.23 -6.38
CA SER A 22 6.61 -10.55 -7.67
C SER A 22 5.76 -9.28 -7.61
N SER A 23 4.63 -9.31 -6.89
CA SER A 23 3.74 -8.15 -6.73
C SER A 23 4.46 -6.98 -6.05
N LEU A 24 5.17 -7.23 -4.94
CA LEU A 24 5.96 -6.22 -4.23
C LEU A 24 7.11 -5.69 -5.07
N THR A 25 7.80 -6.58 -5.80
CA THR A 25 8.93 -6.20 -6.67
C THR A 25 8.46 -5.26 -7.77
N HIS A 26 7.40 -5.64 -8.50
CA HIS A 26 6.86 -4.80 -9.57
C HIS A 26 6.28 -3.48 -9.04
N ALA A 27 5.63 -3.48 -7.86
CA ALA A 27 5.14 -2.25 -7.25
C ALA A 27 6.29 -1.32 -6.81
N THR A 28 7.41 -1.89 -6.32
CA THR A 28 8.62 -1.13 -6.03
C THR A 28 9.22 -0.53 -7.30
N ASP A 29 9.31 -1.31 -8.38
CA ASP A 29 9.81 -0.83 -9.68
C ASP A 29 8.97 0.33 -10.23
N SER A 30 7.64 0.28 -10.06
CA SER A 30 6.74 1.35 -10.55
C SER A 30 6.94 2.66 -9.79
N ILE A 31 7.14 2.59 -8.47
CA ILE A 31 7.46 3.76 -7.65
C ILE A 31 8.85 4.31 -7.99
N ILE A 32 9.86 3.45 -8.16
CA ILE A 32 11.21 3.89 -8.55
C ILE A 32 11.15 4.61 -9.90
N ALA A 33 10.48 4.03 -10.90
CA ALA A 33 10.31 4.66 -12.21
C ALA A 33 9.58 6.01 -12.13
N ARG A 34 8.54 6.10 -11.28
CA ARG A 34 7.79 7.35 -11.07
C ARG A 34 8.64 8.42 -10.38
N LEU A 35 9.38 8.06 -9.33
CA LEU A 35 10.23 8.99 -8.59
C LEU A 35 11.42 9.46 -9.42
N ASP A 36 12.07 8.57 -10.16
CA ASP A 36 13.17 8.91 -11.07
C ASP A 36 12.71 9.94 -12.10
N HIS A 37 11.51 9.77 -12.65
CA HIS A 37 10.90 10.77 -13.54
C HIS A 37 10.65 12.10 -12.81
N ILE A 38 10.07 12.12 -11.61
CA ILE A 38 9.82 13.36 -10.85
C ILE A 38 11.13 14.11 -10.59
N VAL A 39 12.19 13.39 -10.21
CA VAL A 39 13.50 13.98 -9.90
C VAL A 39 14.20 14.48 -11.16
N ARG A 40 14.26 13.69 -12.24
CA ARG A 40 14.98 14.04 -13.47
C ARG A 40 14.27 15.07 -14.33
N SER A 41 12.93 15.05 -14.35
CA SER A 41 12.15 15.95 -15.19
C SER A 41 12.25 17.42 -14.78
N LYS A 42 12.72 17.74 -13.55
CA LYS A 42 12.57 19.08 -12.93
C LYS A 42 11.12 19.62 -13.05
N GLY A 43 10.13 18.73 -13.15
CA GLY A 43 8.72 19.08 -13.39
C GLY A 43 8.29 19.27 -14.85
N ILE A 44 9.19 19.12 -15.83
CA ILE A 44 8.89 19.19 -17.27
C ILE A 44 8.33 17.83 -17.73
N ARG A 45 7.05 17.81 -18.13
CA ARG A 45 6.41 16.59 -18.62
C ARG A 45 7.01 16.17 -19.97
N SER A 46 7.50 14.94 -20.04
CA SER A 46 7.66 14.24 -21.32
C SER A 46 6.69 13.06 -21.37
N SER A 47 6.04 12.87 -22.52
CA SER A 47 5.13 11.74 -22.75
C SER A 47 5.84 10.37 -22.69
N GLU A 48 7.12 10.30 -23.05
CA GLU A 48 7.88 9.05 -23.10
C GLU A 48 8.18 8.49 -21.70
N TRP A 49 8.65 9.33 -20.78
CA TRP A 49 8.95 8.92 -19.40
C TRP A 49 7.68 8.60 -18.58
N ASP A 50 6.58 9.34 -18.82
CA ASP A 50 5.27 8.99 -18.27
C ASP A 50 4.82 7.58 -18.75
N THR A 51 5.14 7.21 -19.99
CA THR A 51 4.83 5.87 -20.53
C THR A 51 5.61 4.76 -19.83
N VAL A 52 6.86 4.99 -19.44
CA VAL A 52 7.68 3.98 -18.72
C VAL A 52 7.11 3.71 -17.34
N ALA A 53 6.85 4.75 -16.54
CA ALA A 53 6.27 4.59 -15.21
C ALA A 53 4.90 3.89 -15.26
N LEU A 54 4.06 4.23 -16.25
CA LEU A 54 2.77 3.57 -16.45
C LEU A 54 2.90 2.10 -16.89
N LYS A 55 3.92 1.72 -17.67
CA LYS A 55 4.19 0.31 -18.00
C LYS A 55 4.54 -0.50 -16.76
N HIS A 56 5.40 0.03 -15.89
CA HIS A 56 5.71 -0.64 -14.62
C HIS A 56 4.48 -0.72 -13.71
N TYR A 57 3.67 0.34 -13.64
CA TYR A 57 2.41 0.35 -12.90
C TYR A 57 1.43 -0.73 -13.39
N ALA A 58 1.20 -0.82 -14.71
CA ALA A 58 0.33 -1.84 -15.29
C ALA A 58 0.83 -3.26 -15.02
N LYS A 59 2.15 -3.49 -15.10
CA LYS A 59 2.77 -4.77 -14.74
C LYS A 59 2.56 -5.10 -13.26
N ALA A 60 2.70 -4.11 -12.38
CA ALA A 60 2.50 -4.28 -10.95
C ALA A 60 1.05 -4.58 -10.59
N LEU A 61 0.08 -3.90 -11.21
CA LEU A 61 -1.34 -4.21 -11.08
C LEU A 61 -1.65 -5.65 -11.49
N LYS A 62 -1.10 -6.10 -12.62
CA LYS A 62 -1.29 -7.48 -13.07
C LYS A 62 -0.77 -8.50 -12.05
N SER A 63 0.47 -8.32 -11.57
CA SER A 63 1.04 -9.23 -10.57
C SER A 63 0.37 -9.12 -9.20
N LEU A 64 -0.15 -7.96 -8.84
CA LEU A 64 -0.97 -7.81 -7.64
C LEU A 64 -2.28 -8.59 -7.79
N GLN A 65 -2.96 -8.50 -8.94
CA GLN A 65 -4.18 -9.26 -9.20
C GLN A 65 -3.91 -10.76 -9.11
N GLU A 66 -2.83 -11.26 -9.73
CA GLU A 66 -2.40 -12.66 -9.63
C GLU A 66 -2.16 -13.08 -8.16
N ALA A 67 -1.52 -12.22 -7.36
CA ALA A 67 -1.29 -12.48 -5.94
C ALA A 67 -2.57 -12.42 -5.10
N ILE A 68 -3.56 -11.61 -5.49
CA ILE A 68 -4.88 -11.58 -4.86
C ILE A 68 -5.68 -12.82 -5.25
N ASP A 69 -5.57 -13.33 -6.47
CA ASP A 69 -6.35 -14.49 -6.90
C ASP A 69 -5.86 -15.80 -6.22
N ASP A 70 -4.61 -15.85 -5.78
CA ASP A 70 -4.04 -16.94 -4.99
C ASP A 70 -4.34 -16.79 -3.48
N GLU A 71 -4.89 -17.83 -2.84
CA GLU A 71 -5.33 -17.80 -1.44
C GLU A 71 -4.18 -17.56 -0.45
N ASN A 72 -3.01 -18.13 -0.71
CA ASN A 72 -1.85 -17.99 0.18
C ASN A 72 -1.22 -16.61 0.02
N LEU A 73 -1.03 -16.17 -1.24
CA LEU A 73 -0.43 -14.88 -1.53
C LEU A 73 -1.34 -13.72 -1.14
N ARG A 74 -2.67 -13.85 -1.24
CA ARG A 74 -3.61 -12.81 -0.78
C ARG A 74 -3.42 -12.48 0.69
N MET A 75 -3.05 -13.47 1.50
CA MET A 75 -2.82 -13.30 2.93
C MET A 75 -1.41 -12.83 3.28
N ALA A 76 -0.47 -12.84 2.33
CA ALA A 76 0.91 -12.45 2.57
C ALA A 76 1.05 -10.94 2.81
N PRO A 77 1.85 -10.47 3.80
CA PRO A 77 2.04 -9.05 4.05
C PRO A 77 2.72 -8.32 2.88
N GLU A 78 3.49 -9.00 2.05
CA GLU A 78 4.06 -8.46 0.81
C GLU A 78 3.00 -8.04 -0.21
N THR A 79 1.89 -8.79 -0.31
CA THR A 79 0.78 -8.43 -1.19
C THR A 79 0.11 -7.15 -0.73
N LEU A 80 -0.10 -6.99 0.58
CA LEU A 80 -0.62 -5.73 1.13
C LEU A 80 0.38 -4.57 0.98
N CYS A 81 1.68 -4.85 1.11
CA CYS A 81 2.71 -3.84 0.83
C CYS A 81 2.71 -3.41 -0.64
N ALA A 82 2.49 -4.33 -1.57
CA ALA A 82 2.30 -3.99 -2.98
C ALA A 82 1.07 -3.10 -3.20
N VAL A 83 -0.04 -3.36 -2.51
CA VAL A 83 -1.22 -2.48 -2.50
C VAL A 83 -0.83 -1.07 -2.04
N GLU A 84 -0.13 -0.93 -0.91
CA GLU A 84 0.29 0.39 -0.42
C GLU A 84 1.17 1.15 -1.41
N LEU A 85 2.17 0.47 -2.00
CA LEU A 85 3.05 1.09 -2.99
C LEU A 85 2.29 1.55 -4.26
N LEU A 86 1.28 0.80 -4.70
CA LEU A 86 0.44 1.24 -5.82
C LEU A 86 -0.44 2.44 -5.45
N GLY A 87 -0.94 2.51 -4.22
CA GLY A 87 -1.66 3.69 -3.73
C GLY A 87 -0.77 4.94 -3.70
N ILE A 88 0.49 4.79 -3.28
CA ILE A 88 1.49 5.87 -3.36
C ILE A 88 1.75 6.28 -4.82
N PHE A 89 1.81 5.31 -5.76
CA PHE A 89 2.01 5.61 -7.18
C PHE A 89 0.88 6.50 -7.70
N GLU A 90 -0.36 6.18 -7.35
CA GLU A 90 -1.53 6.96 -7.73
C GLU A 90 -1.45 8.38 -7.17
N LEU A 91 -1.13 8.55 -5.88
CA LEU A 91 -0.95 9.87 -5.27
C LEU A 91 0.14 10.71 -5.94
N LEU A 92 1.23 10.08 -6.38
CA LEU A 92 2.32 10.76 -7.09
C LEU A 92 1.95 11.11 -8.54
N ASN A 93 0.92 10.49 -9.10
CA ASN A 93 0.51 10.70 -10.47
C ASN A 93 -0.48 11.87 -10.56
N LYS A 94 0.00 13.07 -10.92
CA LYS A 94 -0.79 14.33 -10.96
C LYS A 94 -2.12 14.30 -11.74
N THR A 95 -2.34 13.29 -12.57
CA THR A 95 -3.58 13.12 -13.36
C THR A 95 -4.61 12.20 -12.69
N SER A 96 -4.30 11.57 -11.56
CA SER A 96 -5.28 10.77 -10.84
C SER A 96 -6.31 11.67 -10.19
N SER A 97 -7.59 11.44 -10.47
CA SER A 97 -8.65 12.05 -9.66
C SER A 97 -8.63 11.47 -8.26
N THR A 98 -9.12 12.24 -7.28
CA THR A 98 -9.32 11.78 -5.90
C THR A 98 -10.10 10.45 -5.85
N ASP A 99 -11.03 10.24 -6.79
CA ASP A 99 -11.82 9.02 -6.90
C ASP A 99 -10.97 7.75 -7.13
N VAL A 100 -9.86 7.86 -7.86
CA VAL A 100 -8.97 6.70 -8.13
C VAL A 100 -8.35 6.23 -6.81
N TRP A 101 -7.75 7.15 -6.07
CA TRP A 101 -7.12 6.85 -4.78
C TRP A 101 -8.14 6.35 -3.74
N ILE A 102 -9.34 6.94 -3.69
CA ILE A 102 -10.41 6.47 -2.78
C ILE A 102 -10.82 5.04 -3.12
N ARG A 103 -10.98 4.70 -4.41
CA ARG A 103 -11.31 3.33 -4.82
C ARG A 103 -10.20 2.34 -4.45
N HIS A 104 -8.94 2.74 -4.60
CA HIS A 104 -7.80 1.95 -4.15
C HIS A 104 -7.81 1.72 -2.64
N ALA A 105 -8.07 2.78 -1.86
CA ALA A 105 -8.23 2.67 -0.41
C ALA A 105 -9.37 1.72 -0.02
N GLY A 106 -10.48 1.71 -0.76
CA GLY A 106 -11.59 0.77 -0.55
C GLY A 106 -11.20 -0.69 -0.84
N GLY A 107 -10.39 -0.92 -1.87
CA GLY A 107 -9.80 -2.25 -2.16
C GLY A 107 -8.85 -2.71 -1.06
N ALA A 108 -7.98 -1.82 -0.58
CA ALA A 108 -7.09 -2.08 0.55
C ALA A 108 -7.87 -2.40 1.84
N ALA A 109 -8.92 -1.63 2.13
CA ALA A 109 -9.83 -1.85 3.25
C ALA A 109 -10.41 -3.27 3.21
N ARG A 110 -10.91 -3.69 2.05
CA ARG A 110 -11.50 -5.02 1.88
C ARG A 110 -10.47 -6.14 2.05
N LEU A 111 -9.26 -5.95 1.53
CA LEU A 111 -8.18 -6.93 1.69
C LEU A 111 -7.75 -7.06 3.15
N ILE A 112 -7.66 -5.95 3.89
CA ILE A 112 -7.32 -5.95 5.32
C ILE A 112 -8.42 -6.64 6.13
N GLU A 113 -9.68 -6.28 5.90
CA GLU A 113 -10.82 -6.91 6.57
C GLU A 113 -10.84 -8.44 6.34
N LEU A 114 -10.57 -8.88 5.11
CA LEU A 114 -10.48 -10.29 4.75
C LEU A 114 -9.33 -11.02 5.45
N ARG A 115 -8.18 -10.37 5.63
CA ARG A 115 -7.02 -10.95 6.32
C ARG A 115 -7.28 -11.15 7.81
N GLY A 116 -8.15 -10.33 8.41
CA GLY A 116 -8.44 -10.39 9.83
C GLY A 116 -7.34 -9.75 10.70
N PRO A 117 -7.68 -9.38 11.95
CA PRO A 117 -6.75 -8.70 12.85
C PRO A 117 -5.60 -9.59 13.33
N ASP A 118 -5.78 -10.91 13.36
CA ASP A 118 -4.77 -11.88 13.81
C ASP A 118 -3.54 -11.95 12.91
N ARG A 119 -3.60 -11.38 11.70
CA ARG A 119 -2.49 -11.31 10.74
C ARG A 119 -1.59 -10.09 10.91
N PHE A 120 -1.77 -9.31 11.98
CA PHE A 120 -0.99 -8.10 12.24
C PHE A 120 -0.20 -8.22 13.54
N GLN A 121 0.91 -8.97 13.48
CA GLN A 121 1.69 -9.33 14.68
C GLN A 121 3.12 -8.80 14.64
N THR A 122 3.72 -8.73 13.45
CA THR A 122 5.09 -8.26 13.27
C THR A 122 5.17 -6.75 13.17
N ASP A 123 6.34 -6.17 13.44
CA ASP A 123 6.56 -4.73 13.28
C ASP A 123 6.28 -4.27 11.83
N PHE A 124 6.51 -5.12 10.83
CA PHE A 124 6.20 -4.83 9.43
C PHE A 124 4.69 -4.77 9.18
N GLU A 125 3.94 -5.76 9.66
CA GLU A 125 2.49 -5.82 9.49
C GLU A 125 1.79 -4.70 10.25
N LEU A 126 2.21 -4.40 11.49
CA LEU A 126 1.67 -3.28 12.24
C LEU A 126 1.95 -1.94 11.55
N SER A 127 3.13 -1.79 10.94
CA SER A 127 3.45 -0.60 10.13
C SER A 127 2.53 -0.51 8.91
N LEU A 128 2.32 -1.61 8.17
CA LEU A 128 1.40 -1.68 7.03
C LEU A 128 -0.03 -1.30 7.42
N PHE A 129 -0.53 -1.87 8.51
CA PHE A 129 -1.86 -1.58 9.01
C PHE A 129 -2.04 -0.10 9.33
N MET A 130 -1.08 0.50 10.04
CA MET A 130 -1.14 1.92 10.39
C MET A 130 -1.06 2.85 9.18
N THR A 131 -0.32 2.47 8.13
CA THR A 131 -0.30 3.23 6.87
C THR A 131 -1.67 3.25 6.19
N HIS A 132 -2.45 2.15 6.29
CA HIS A 132 -3.78 2.08 5.70
C HIS A 132 -4.92 2.63 6.60
N ALA A 133 -4.73 2.74 7.91
CA ALA A 133 -5.79 3.13 8.84
C ALA A 133 -6.44 4.49 8.47
N GLY A 134 -5.64 5.50 8.18
CA GLY A 134 -6.12 6.81 7.72
C GLY A 134 -6.93 6.72 6.41
N PRO A 135 -6.34 6.19 5.31
CA PRO A 135 -7.06 5.96 4.05
C PRO A 135 -8.38 5.19 4.19
N ILE A 136 -8.43 4.14 5.01
CA ILE A 136 -9.65 3.35 5.25
C ILE A 136 -10.73 4.20 5.92
N ILE A 137 -10.37 4.97 6.95
CA ILE A 137 -11.31 5.86 7.65
C ILE A 137 -11.83 6.93 6.70
N THR A 138 -10.95 7.54 5.90
CA THR A 138 -11.32 8.54 4.90
C THR A 138 -12.27 7.95 3.84
N GLU A 139 -11.97 6.77 3.31
CA GLU A 139 -12.81 6.11 2.32
C GLU A 139 -14.18 5.74 2.89
N ALA A 140 -14.25 5.24 4.12
CA ALA A 140 -15.52 4.93 4.78
C ALA A 140 -16.37 6.18 5.01
N PHE A 141 -15.75 7.27 5.46
CA PHE A 141 -16.41 8.55 5.68
C PHE A 141 -16.98 9.13 4.38
N LEU A 142 -16.18 9.18 3.31
CA LEU A 142 -16.60 9.74 2.02
C LEU A 142 -17.70 8.93 1.34
N ASN A 143 -17.76 7.61 1.59
CA ASN A 143 -18.82 6.74 1.09
C ASN A 143 -20.00 6.56 2.06
N GLY A 144 -20.01 7.24 3.21
CA GLY A 144 -21.11 7.16 4.18
C GLY A 144 -21.34 5.75 4.75
N LYS A 145 -20.29 4.93 4.85
CA LYS A 145 -20.37 3.56 5.36
C LYS A 145 -19.71 3.41 6.73
N THR A 146 -20.12 2.38 7.46
CA THR A 146 -19.45 1.99 8.71
C THR A 146 -18.03 1.52 8.42
N CYS A 147 -17.07 1.98 9.23
CA CYS A 147 -15.68 1.54 9.15
C CYS A 147 -15.47 0.33 10.06
N PHE A 148 -15.00 -0.80 9.53
CA PHE A 148 -14.75 -2.01 10.33
C PHE A 148 -13.72 -1.79 11.44
N LEU A 149 -12.86 -0.76 11.28
CA LEU A 149 -11.88 -0.40 12.31
C LEU A 149 -12.53 0.01 13.63
N GLN A 150 -13.82 0.36 13.66
CA GLN A 150 -14.53 0.66 14.91
C GLN A 150 -14.74 -0.56 15.82
N GLU A 151 -14.60 -1.78 15.30
CA GLU A 151 -14.75 -3.00 16.09
C GLU A 151 -13.57 -3.17 17.07
N GLU A 152 -13.86 -3.69 18.27
CA GLU A 152 -12.87 -3.83 19.35
C GLU A 152 -11.61 -4.59 18.93
N ARG A 153 -11.76 -5.66 18.15
CA ARG A 153 -10.63 -6.47 17.65
C ARG A 153 -9.64 -5.66 16.79
N TRP A 154 -10.10 -4.64 16.07
CA TRP A 154 -9.24 -3.76 15.26
C TRP A 154 -8.67 -2.61 16.08
N GLN A 155 -9.42 -2.11 17.08
CA GLN A 155 -8.91 -1.14 18.05
C GLN A 155 -7.71 -1.68 18.84
N GLN A 156 -7.71 -2.97 19.16
CA GLN A 156 -6.57 -3.65 19.78
C GLN A 156 -5.31 -3.62 18.90
N ILE A 157 -5.46 -3.80 17.58
CA ILE A 157 -4.34 -3.70 16.63
C ILE A 157 -3.81 -2.27 16.54
N ILE A 158 -4.69 -1.26 16.51
CA ILE A 158 -4.29 0.15 16.57
C ILE A 158 -3.47 0.42 17.83
N GLN A 159 -3.93 -0.07 18.99
CA GLN A 159 -3.24 0.12 20.26
C GLN A 159 -1.88 -0.58 20.32
N ALA A 160 -1.72 -1.73 19.65
CA ALA A 160 -0.45 -2.44 19.56
C ALA A 160 0.56 -1.75 18.60
N ALA A 161 0.05 -0.98 17.65
CA ALA A 161 0.84 -0.29 16.62
C ALA A 161 1.28 1.14 17.01
N ILE A 162 0.73 1.71 18.10
CA ILE A 162 1.24 2.91 18.79
C ILE A 162 2.38 2.54 19.74
#